data_AF-A0A2H0UYT4-F1
#
_entry.id   AF-A0A2H0UYT4-F1
#
_cell.length_a   1.000
_cell.length_b   1.000
_cell.length_c   1.000
_cell.angle_alpha   90.00
_cell.angle_beta   90.00
_cell.angle_gamma   90.00
#
_symmetry.space_group_name_H-M   'P 1'
#
loop_
_entity.id
_entity.type
_entity.pdbx_description
1 polymer ?
#
loop_
_entity_poly.entity_id
_entity_poly.type
_entity_poly.pdbx_seq_one_letter_code
_entity_poly.pdbx_strand_id
1 'polypeptide(L)' 'MTYKDGKVFINKDQYFGNVPELAWNFYIGGYQPAQKWLKDRKGRILTNADIEHYQKVIVALVETGQLMKEADSIL' A
#
# COMPACT_ATOMS: atom_id res chain seq x y z
N MET A 1 10.88 -6.86 4.25
CA MET A 1 10.00 -5.84 3.65
C MET A 1 10.29 -4.55 4.34
N THR A 2 10.64 -3.52 3.59
CA THR A 2 11.08 -2.23 4.13
C THR A 2 10.48 -1.12 3.28
N TYR A 3 9.94 -0.10 3.94
CA TYR A 3 9.50 1.12 3.27
C TYR A 3 10.57 2.21 3.44
N LYS A 4 10.98 2.83 2.34
CA LYS A 4 11.97 3.90 2.33
C LYS A 4 11.76 4.78 1.10
N ASP A 5 11.64 6.10 1.28
CA ASP A 5 11.58 7.10 0.21
C ASP A 5 10.54 6.78 -0.88
N GLY A 6 9.32 6.42 -0.47
CA GLY A 6 8.24 6.05 -1.40
C GLY A 6 8.40 4.68 -2.08
N LYS A 7 9.37 3.87 -1.64
CA LYS A 7 9.63 2.52 -2.17
C LYS A 7 9.32 1.47 -1.12
N VAL A 8 8.53 0.47 -1.49
CA VAL A 8 8.27 -0.73 -0.69
C VAL A 8 9.12 -1.88 -1.23
N PHE A 9 10.24 -2.16 -0.57
CA PHE A 9 11.11 -3.27 -0.90
C PHE A 9 10.48 -4.59 -0.44
N ILE A 10 10.21 -5.50 -1.38
CA ILE A 10 9.69 -6.84 -1.09
C ILE A 10 10.81 -7.86 -0.90
N ASN A 11 11.99 -7.58 -1.44
CA ASN A 11 13.25 -8.27 -1.19
C ASN A 11 14.42 -7.28 -1.38
N LYS A 12 15.65 -7.78 -1.60
CA LYS A 12 16.85 -6.93 -1.72
C LYS A 12 16.86 -6.08 -2.98
N ASP A 13 16.29 -6.58 -4.08
CA ASP A 13 16.46 -6.01 -5.42
C ASP A 13 15.15 -5.45 -5.99
N GLN A 14 14.00 -5.97 -5.55
CA GLN A 14 12.68 -5.64 -6.08
C GLN A 14 11.86 -4.80 -5.09
N TYR A 15 11.19 -3.80 -5.65
CA TYR A 15 10.35 -2.89 -4.89
C TYR A 15 9.16 -2.39 -5.72
N PHE A 16 8.10 -1.97 -5.03
CA PHE A 16 7.07 -1.11 -5.60
C PHE A 16 7.47 0.34 -5.36
N GLY A 17 7.60 1.13 -6.44
CA GLY A 17 7.90 2.56 -6.36
C GLY A 17 6.63 3.40 -6.28
N ASN A 18 6.81 4.69 -5.93
CA ASN A 18 5.73 5.68 -5.85
C ASN A 18 4.58 5.26 -4.94
N VAL A 19 4.88 4.53 -3.85
CA VAL A 19 3.89 4.17 -2.83
C VAL A 19 3.85 5.32 -1.82
N PRO A 20 2.76 6.11 -1.72
CA PRO A 20 2.70 7.20 -0.76
C PRO A 20 2.66 6.68 0.67
N GLU A 21 3.25 7.43 1.59
CA GLU A 21 3.25 7.07 3.02
C GLU A 21 1.82 6.98 3.58
N LEU A 22 0.91 7.83 3.08
CA LEU A 22 -0.52 7.77 3.39
C LEU A 22 -1.09 6.36 3.17
N ALA A 23 -0.83 5.73 2.03
CA ALA A 23 -1.33 4.40 1.71
C ALA A 23 -0.58 3.30 2.49
N TRP A 24 0.74 3.45 2.66
CA TRP A 24 1.56 2.49 3.40
C TRP A 24 1.17 2.37 4.88
N ASN A 25 0.86 3.52 5.49
CA ASN A 25 0.52 3.62 6.90
C ASN A 25 -1.00 3.64 7.14
N PHE A 26 -1.83 3.56 6.10
CA PHE A 26 -3.28 3.60 6.21
C PHE A 26 -3.82 2.45 7.07
N TYR A 27 -4.65 2.76 8.06
CA TYR A 27 -5.31 1.78 8.90
C TYR A 27 -6.78 1.59 8.52
N ILE A 28 -7.22 0.34 8.44
CA ILE A 28 -8.63 -0.03 8.40
C ILE A 28 -8.87 -0.97 9.59
N GLY A 29 -9.55 -0.45 10.62
CA GLY A 29 -9.62 -1.13 11.91
C GLY A 29 -8.21 -1.30 12.52
N GLY A 30 -7.84 -2.53 12.87
CA GLY A 30 -6.58 -2.85 13.54
C GLY A 30 -5.38 -3.20 12.64
N TYR A 31 -5.47 -3.04 11.32
CA TYR A 31 -4.39 -3.45 10.42
C TYR A 31 -4.17 -2.50 9.24
N GLN A 32 -3.00 -2.63 8.62
CA GLN A 32 -2.58 -1.84 7.46
C GLN A 32 -2.71 -2.67 6.17
N PRO A 33 -3.69 -2.39 5.29
CA PRO A 33 -4.00 -3.25 4.15
C PRO A 33 -2.81 -3.42 3.18
N ALA A 34 -2.12 -2.33 2.85
CA ALA A 34 -0.96 -2.35 1.96
C ALA A 34 0.18 -3.24 2.49
N GLN A 35 0.38 -3.26 3.82
CA GLN A 35 1.38 -4.12 4.43
C GLN A 35 0.92 -5.57 4.53
N LYS A 36 -0.34 -5.78 4.93
CA LYS A 36 -0.91 -7.12 5.12
C LYS A 36 -0.91 -7.90 3.80
N TRP A 37 -1.30 -7.27 2.69
CA TRP A 37 -1.36 -7.92 1.38
C TRP A 37 -0.02 -8.52 0.96
N LEU A 38 1.09 -7.78 1.18
CA LEU A 38 2.45 -8.26 0.91
C LEU A 38 2.93 -9.29 1.91
N LYS A 39 2.62 -9.13 3.20
CA LYS A 39 2.95 -10.10 4.26
C LYS A 39 2.32 -11.46 3.96
N ASP A 40 1.06 -11.50 3.55
CA ASP A 40 0.31 -12.72 3.23
C ASP A 40 0.87 -13.45 1.97
N ARG A 41 1.67 -12.76 1.15
CA ARG A 41 2.31 -13.30 -0.07
C ARG A 41 3.82 -13.47 0.04
N LYS A 42 4.40 -13.30 1.24
CA LYS A 42 5.83 -13.48 1.46
C LYS A 42 6.27 -14.89 1.04
N GLY A 43 7.36 -14.98 0.28
CA GLY A 43 7.91 -16.25 -0.20
C GLY A 43 7.24 -16.79 -1.48
N ARG A 44 6.30 -16.06 -2.07
CA ARG A 44 5.69 -16.38 -3.37
C ARG A 44 6.26 -15.46 -4.46
N ILE A 45 6.30 -15.97 -5.69
CA ILE A 45 6.54 -15.12 -6.87
C ILE A 45 5.23 -14.41 -7.18
N LEU A 46 5.27 -13.07 -7.26
CA LEU A 46 4.12 -12.28 -7.68
C LEU A 46 3.97 -12.37 -9.19
N THR A 47 2.77 -12.72 -9.65
CA THR A 47 2.42 -12.65 -11.07
C THR A 47 2.18 -11.20 -11.49
N ASN A 48 2.09 -10.92 -12.80
CA ASN A 48 1.69 -9.59 -13.27
C ASN A 48 0.31 -9.18 -12.71
N ALA A 49 -0.63 -10.11 -12.60
CA ALA A 49 -1.94 -9.86 -12.02
C ALA A 49 -1.85 -9.50 -10.53
N ASP A 50 -0.96 -10.14 -9.77
CA ASP A 50 -0.69 -9.79 -8.37
C ASP A 50 -0.12 -8.36 -8.25
N ILE A 51 0.84 -8.02 -9.12
CA ILE A 51 1.48 -6.69 -9.17
C ILE A 51 0.44 -5.62 -9.48
N GLU A 52 -0.37 -5.81 -10.53
CA GLU A 52 -1.46 -4.89 -10.90
C GLU A 52 -2.50 -4.76 -9.78
N HIS A 53 -2.85 -5.87 -9.14
CA HIS A 53 -3.79 -5.85 -8.03
C HIS A 53 -3.25 -5.03 -6.86
N TYR A 54 -1.97 -5.21 -6.50
CA TYR A 54 -1.35 -4.43 -5.44
C TYR A 54 -1.32 -2.93 -5.76
N GLN A 55 -1.02 -2.56 -7.01
CA GLN A 55 -1.07 -1.16 -7.45
C GLN A 55 -2.47 -0.56 -7.29
N LYS A 56 -3.53 -1.30 -7.65
CA LYS A 56 -4.91 -0.86 -7.44
C LYS A 56 -5.25 -0.68 -5.97
N VAL A 57 -4.74 -1.56 -5.08
CA VAL A 57 -4.87 -1.39 -3.63
C VAL A 57 -4.22 -0.08 -3.18
N ILE A 58 -3.00 0.23 -3.64
CA ILE A 58 -2.34 1.49 -3.29
C ILE A 58 -3.18 2.70 -3.72
N VAL A 59 -3.67 2.72 -4.97
CA VAL A 59 -4.51 3.83 -5.48
C VAL A 59 -5.77 4.00 -4.63
N ALA A 60 -6.50 2.90 -4.37
CA ALA A 60 -7.72 2.96 -3.58
C ALA A 60 -7.49 3.50 -2.16
N LEU A 61 -6.37 3.15 -1.52
CA LEU A 61 -6.03 3.65 -0.19
C LEU A 61 -5.68 5.14 -0.19
N VAL A 62 -5.00 5.64 -1.23
CA VAL A 62 -4.71 7.07 -1.38
C VAL A 62 -6.01 7.85 -1.55
N GLU A 63 -6.87 7.42 -2.48
CA GLU A 63 -8.15 8.08 -2.75
C GLU A 63 -9.04 8.08 -1.51
N THR A 64 -9.13 6.95 -0.80
CA THR A 64 -9.90 6.86 0.46
C THR A 64 -9.38 7.84 1.50
N GLY A 65 -8.06 7.89 1.72
CA GLY A 65 -7.48 8.81 2.71
C GLY A 65 -7.63 10.28 2.34
N GLN A 66 -7.67 10.60 1.05
CA GLN A 66 -7.92 11.95 0.57
C GLN A 66 -9.40 12.36 0.80
N LEU A 67 -10.34 11.48 0.45
CA LEU A 67 -11.77 11.70 0.68
C LEU A 67 -12.11 11.85 2.17
N MET A 68 -11.48 11.07 3.05
CA MET A 68 -11.68 11.20 4.50
C MET A 68 -11.23 12.57 5.02
N LYS A 69 -10.07 13.07 4.57
CA LYS A 69 -9.59 14.42 4.95
C LYS A 69 -10.54 15.52 4.47
N GLU A 70 -11.07 15.38 3.26
CA GLU A 70 -12.04 16.33 2.71
C GLU A 70 -13.34 16.32 3.52
N ALA A 71 -13.84 15.14 3.91
CA ALA A 71 -15.01 15.02 4.77
C ALA A 71 -14.80 15.61 6.17
N ASP A 72 -13.64 15.34 6.81
CA ASP A 72 -13.29 15.89 8.11
C ASP A 72 -13.18 17.42 8.11
N SER A 73 -12.87 18.03 6.95
CA SER A 73 -12.77 19.49 6.81
C SER A 73 -14.12 20.22 6.72
N ILE A 74 -15.22 19.48 6.55
CA ILE A 74 -16.58 20.02 6.45
C ILE A 74 -17.30 19.98 7.81
N LEU A 75 -16.79 19.20 8.77
CA LEU A 75 -17.28 19.09 10.16
C LEU A 75 -16.66 20.14 11.09
#